data_AF-A0A7M2ADY5-F1
#
_entry.id   AF-A0A7M2ADY5-F1
#
_cell.length_a   1.000
_cell.length_b   1.000
_cell.length_c   1.000
_cell.angle_alpha   90.00
_cell.angle_beta   90.00
_cell.angle_gamma   90.00
#
_symmetry.space_group_name_H-M   'P 1'
#
loop_
_entity.id
_entity.type
_entity.pdbx_description
1 polymer ?
#
loop_
_entity_poly.entity_id
_entity_poly.type
_entity_poly.pdbx_seq_one_letter_code
_entity_poly.pdbx_strand_id
1 'polypeptide(L)'
;MSMKELYLAEFNQCSWDSFVLLFEEAYLNVDSTWAECAEQRGIPADISKVLLCEMGEYALRWMDMKVPALGDESPASYLGNKEDMNALRAAIMRMPR
;
A
#
# COMPACT_ATOMS: atom_id res chain seq x y z
N MET A 1 -18.55 12.11 -4.30
CA MET A 1 -17.81 11.14 -3.49
C MET A 1 -16.46 10.95 -4.16
N SER A 2 -15.38 11.27 -3.47
CA SER A 2 -14.01 11.07 -3.96
C SER A 2 -13.66 9.57 -3.95
N MET A 3 -12.63 9.18 -4.70
CA MET A 3 -12.18 7.79 -4.75
C MET A 3 -11.72 7.30 -3.37
N LYS A 4 -11.10 8.20 -2.62
CA LYS A 4 -10.69 8.01 -1.23
C LYS A 4 -11.85 7.69 -0.29
N GLU A 5 -12.95 8.45 -0.37
CA GLU A 5 -14.16 8.20 0.43
C GLU A 5 -14.77 6.83 0.11
N LEU A 6 -14.76 6.45 -1.16
CA LEU A 6 -15.28 5.15 -1.62
C LEU A 6 -14.46 3.99 -1.03
N TYR A 7 -13.13 4.06 -1.14
CA TYR A 7 -12.25 3.04 -0.57
C TYR A 7 -12.32 2.97 0.96
N LEU A 8 -12.39 4.12 1.63
CA LEU A 8 -12.52 4.15 3.08
C LEU A 8 -13.82 3.50 3.55
N ALA A 9 -14.94 3.74 2.85
CA ALA A 9 -16.23 3.15 3.19
C ALA A 9 -16.24 1.61 3.05
N GLU A 10 -15.42 1.07 2.17
CA GLU A 10 -15.31 -0.38 1.92
C GLU A 10 -14.16 -1.04 2.70
N PHE A 11 -13.34 -0.26 3.41
CA PHE A 11 -12.22 -0.79 4.15
C PHE A 11 -12.67 -1.65 5.34
N ASN A 12 -12.09 -2.85 5.44
CA ASN A 12 -12.25 -3.73 6.58
C ASN A 12 -10.87 -4.12 7.13
N GLN A 13 -10.62 -3.78 8.41
CA GLN A 13 -9.34 -4.04 9.06
C GLN A 13 -9.01 -5.54 9.10
N CYS A 14 -9.97 -6.40 9.43
CA CYS A 14 -9.75 -7.86 9.49
C CYS A 14 -9.39 -8.44 8.12
N SER A 15 -10.01 -7.94 7.05
CA SER A 15 -9.67 -8.33 5.68
C SER A 15 -8.25 -7.88 5.30
N TRP A 16 -7.86 -6.66 5.67
CA TRP A 16 -6.50 -6.18 5.45
C TRP A 16 -5.46 -6.99 6.23
N ASP A 17 -5.69 -7.23 7.52
CA ASP A 17 -4.77 -8.00 8.35
C ASP A 17 -4.58 -9.41 7.79
N SER A 18 -5.69 -10.07 7.43
CA SER A 18 -5.65 -11.39 6.80
C SER A 18 -4.93 -11.38 5.45
N PHE A 19 -5.06 -10.29 4.70
CA PHE A 19 -4.40 -10.12 3.41
C PHE A 19 -2.88 -9.93 3.56
N VAL A 20 -2.43 -9.11 4.51
CA VAL A 20 -1.01 -8.87 4.80
C VAL A 20 -0.31 -10.16 5.25
N LEU A 21 -1.00 -11.04 5.98
CA LEU A 21 -0.46 -12.33 6.42
C LEU A 21 -0.03 -13.23 5.24
N LEU A 22 -0.67 -13.10 4.07
CA LEU A 22 -0.29 -13.87 2.88
C LEU A 22 1.13 -13.56 2.37
N PHE A 23 1.68 -12.42 2.78
CA PHE A 23 2.98 -11.95 2.32
C PHE A 23 4.10 -12.16 3.34
N GLU A 24 3.84 -12.73 4.51
CA GLU A 24 4.88 -12.89 5.54
C GLU A 24 6.07 -13.72 5.06
N GLU A 25 5.82 -14.85 4.41
CA GLU A 25 6.89 -15.71 3.89
C GLU A 25 7.59 -15.08 2.69
N ALA A 26 6.84 -14.44 1.78
CA ALA A 26 7.39 -13.76 0.61
C ALA A 26 8.32 -12.61 1.01
N TYR A 27 7.93 -11.87 2.06
CA TYR A 27 8.68 -10.71 2.55
C TYR A 27 10.05 -11.05 3.11
N LEU A 28 10.26 -12.27 3.62
CA LEU A 28 11.58 -12.72 4.07
C LEU A 28 12.63 -12.76 2.95
N ASN A 29 12.17 -12.81 1.69
CA ASN A 29 13.03 -12.84 0.51
C ASN A 29 13.14 -11.48 -0.19
N VAL A 30 12.45 -10.45 0.31
CA VAL A 30 12.55 -9.08 -0.21
C VAL A 30 13.92 -8.50 0.16
N ASP A 31 14.54 -7.80 -0.78
CA ASP A 31 15.82 -7.12 -0.55
C ASP A 31 15.68 -6.10 0.60
N SER A 32 16.53 -6.24 1.61
CA SER A 32 16.49 -5.38 2.80
C SER A 32 16.69 -3.91 2.45
N THR A 33 17.44 -3.60 1.39
CA THR A 33 17.65 -2.23 0.95
C THR A 33 16.36 -1.55 0.51
N TRP A 34 15.42 -2.30 -0.08
CA TRP A 34 14.11 -1.76 -0.47
C TRP A 34 13.22 -1.52 0.74
N ALA A 35 13.27 -2.42 1.73
CA ALA A 35 12.56 -2.25 2.99
C ALA A 35 13.06 -1.01 3.76
N GLU A 36 14.37 -0.82 3.84
CA GLU A 36 14.99 0.37 4.44
C GLU A 36 14.59 1.66 3.70
N CYS A 37 14.56 1.63 2.36
CA CYS A 37 14.10 2.77 1.57
C CYS A 37 12.61 3.09 1.82
N ALA A 38 11.76 2.08 1.97
CA ALA A 38 10.35 2.27 2.26
C ALA A 38 10.14 2.91 3.64
N GLU A 39 10.89 2.47 4.64
CA GLU A 39 10.88 3.04 5.99
C GLU A 39 11.33 4.51 6.00
N GLN A 40 12.44 4.83 5.33
CA GLN A 40 12.94 6.21 5.22
C GLN A 40 11.94 7.15 4.53
N ARG A 41 11.10 6.62 3.65
CA ARG A 41 10.00 7.35 2.98
C ARG A 41 8.73 7.45 3.84
N GLY A 42 8.72 6.87 5.03
CA GLY A 42 7.57 6.88 5.94
C GLY A 42 6.44 5.94 5.51
N ILE A 43 6.72 4.94 4.67
CA ILE A 43 5.72 3.95 4.26
C ILE A 43 5.49 2.99 5.43
N PRO A 44 4.24 2.81 5.90
CA PRO A 44 3.92 1.85 6.95
C PRO A 44 4.36 0.43 6.60
N ALA A 45 4.87 -0.31 7.59
CA ALA A 45 5.45 -1.64 7.39
C ALA A 45 4.46 -2.67 6.80
N ASP A 46 3.17 -2.55 7.11
CA ASP A 46 2.12 -3.41 6.55
C ASP A 46 1.91 -3.13 5.05
N ILE A 47 1.93 -1.85 4.66
CA ILE A 47 1.80 -1.44 3.25
C ILE A 47 3.06 -1.78 2.47
N SER A 48 4.25 -1.47 3.01
CA SER A 48 5.52 -1.77 2.35
C SER A 48 5.69 -3.27 2.12
N LYS A 49 5.30 -4.10 3.10
CA LYS A 49 5.32 -5.57 2.96
C LYS A 49 4.59 -6.03 1.70
N VAL A 50 3.35 -5.62 1.54
CA VAL A 50 2.52 -6.03 0.40
C VAL A 50 3.11 -5.49 -0.91
N LEU A 51 3.40 -4.19 -0.97
CA LEU A 51 3.85 -3.56 -2.21
C LEU A 51 5.21 -4.09 -2.68
N LEU A 52 6.17 -4.28 -1.76
CA LEU A 52 7.49 -4.81 -2.12
C LEU A 52 7.42 -6.27 -2.56
N CYS A 53 6.53 -7.08 -1.99
CA CYS A 53 6.32 -8.46 -2.45
C CYS A 53 5.68 -8.52 -3.84
N GLU A 54 4.72 -7.63 -4.13
CA GLU A 54 3.99 -7.61 -5.41
C GLU A 54 4.80 -6.95 -6.54
N MET A 55 5.52 -5.87 -6.25
CA MET A 55 6.14 -5.01 -7.27
C MET A 55 7.66 -4.88 -7.14
N GLY A 56 8.28 -5.42 -6.08
CA GLY A 56 9.69 -5.23 -5.79
C GLY A 56 10.08 -3.76 -5.68
N GLU A 57 11.26 -3.41 -6.20
CA GLU A 57 11.77 -2.02 -6.24
C GLU A 57 10.77 -1.03 -6.86
N TYR A 58 9.95 -1.48 -7.83
CA TYR A 58 9.00 -0.60 -8.52
C TYR A 58 7.95 -0.02 -7.56
N ALA A 59 7.67 -0.69 -6.44
CA ALA A 59 6.78 -0.17 -5.40
C ALA A 59 7.18 1.24 -4.95
N LEU A 60 8.49 1.50 -4.76
CA LEU A 60 9.00 2.78 -4.31
C LEU A 60 8.70 3.89 -5.32
N ARG A 61 8.81 3.59 -6.61
CA ARG A 61 8.46 4.53 -7.69
C ARG A 61 6.95 4.70 -7.80
N TRP A 62 6.19 3.62 -7.68
CA TRP A 62 4.74 3.63 -7.76
C TRP A 62 4.10 4.55 -6.71
N MET A 63 4.70 4.63 -5.51
CA MET A 63 4.25 5.55 -4.45
C MET A 63 4.22 7.03 -4.85
N ASP A 64 5.07 7.44 -5.79
CA ASP A 64 5.19 8.81 -6.27
C ASP A 64 4.39 9.06 -7.56
N MET A 65 3.88 8.00 -8.20
CA MET A 65 3.15 8.09 -9.46
C MET A 65 1.69 8.44 -9.25
N LYS A 66 1.09 9.15 -10.22
CA LYS A 66 -0.36 9.33 -10.27
C LYS A 66 -1.04 8.03 -10.66
N VAL A 67 -1.98 7.59 -9.85
CA VAL A 67 -2.70 6.33 -10.06
C VAL A 67 -4.15 6.66 -10.38
N PRO A 68 -4.66 6.33 -11.58
CA PRO A 68 -6.06 6.59 -11.94
C PRO A 68 -7.06 5.95 -10.99
N ALA A 69 -6.74 4.75 -10.48
CA ALA A 69 -7.55 4.07 -9.48
C ALA A 69 -7.60 4.81 -8.13
N LEU A 70 -6.69 5.76 -7.85
CA LEU A 70 -6.73 6.63 -6.67
C LEU A 70 -7.29 8.04 -7.01
N GLY A 71 -7.94 8.21 -8.16
CA GLY A 71 -8.40 9.52 -8.61
C GLY A 71 -7.26 10.43 -9.10
N ASP A 72 -6.25 9.83 -9.75
CA ASP A 72 -5.03 10.51 -10.23
C ASP A 72 -4.15 11.14 -9.13
N GLU A 73 -4.35 10.69 -7.89
CA GLU A 73 -3.49 11.00 -6.75
C GLU A 73 -2.34 9.98 -6.62
N SER A 74 -1.28 10.38 -5.91
CA SER A 74 -0.18 9.49 -5.61
C SER A 74 -0.45 8.68 -4.33
N PRO A 75 -0.06 7.39 -4.26
CA PRO A 75 -0.23 6.61 -3.03
C PRO A 75 0.42 7.27 -1.80
N ALA A 76 1.55 7.98 -2.00
CA ALA A 76 2.21 8.72 -0.92
C ALA A 76 1.32 9.81 -0.30
N SER A 77 0.39 10.42 -1.05
CA SER A 77 -0.52 11.44 -0.49
C SER A 77 -1.52 10.85 0.52
N TYR A 78 -1.67 9.53 0.57
CA TYR A 78 -2.55 8.83 1.50
C TYR A 78 -1.87 8.49 2.83
N LEU A 79 -0.58 8.77 2.99
CA LEU A 79 0.16 8.43 4.22
C LEU A 79 0.00 9.47 5.35
N GLY A 80 -0.75 10.54 5.12
CA GLY A 80 -0.84 11.66 6.06
C GLY A 80 -1.66 11.38 7.33
N ASN A 81 -2.65 10.49 7.27
CA ASN A 81 -3.47 10.13 8.42
C ASN A 81 -4.05 8.71 8.31
N LYS A 82 -4.68 8.21 9.38
CA LYS A 82 -5.16 6.82 9.46
C LYS A 82 -6.28 6.51 8.47
N GLU A 83 -7.21 7.44 8.26
CA GLU A 83 -8.34 7.24 7.33
C GLU A 83 -7.84 7.13 5.89
N ASP A 84 -6.92 8.01 5.51
CA ASP A 84 -6.27 8.02 4.21
C ASP A 84 -5.50 6.71 3.99
N MET A 85 -4.72 6.28 4.97
CA MET A 85 -4.00 5.01 4.90
C MET A 85 -4.96 3.82 4.73
N ASN A 86 -6.11 3.84 5.39
CA ASN A 86 -7.13 2.80 5.23
C ASN A 86 -7.75 2.78 3.84
N ALA A 87 -7.98 3.95 3.24
CA ALA A 87 -8.39 4.04 1.84
C ALA A 87 -7.32 3.45 0.91
N LEU A 88 -6.05 3.74 1.15
CA LEU A 88 -4.95 3.16 0.38
C LEU A 88 -4.88 1.63 0.53
N ARG A 89 -5.02 1.09 1.76
CA ARG A 89 -5.07 -0.36 2.02
C ARG A 89 -6.20 -1.04 1.24
N ALA A 90 -7.40 -0.44 1.23
CA ALA A 90 -8.51 -0.95 0.45
C ALA A 90 -8.24 -0.92 -1.05
N ALA A 91 -7.58 0.12 -1.56
CA ALA A 91 -7.18 0.19 -2.97
C ALA A 91 -6.14 -0.88 -3.34
N ILE A 92 -5.14 -1.11 -2.49
CA ILE A 92 -4.10 -2.14 -2.69
C ILE A 92 -4.72 -3.53 -2.77
N MET A 93 -5.71 -3.85 -1.93
CA MET A 93 -6.41 -5.14 -2.00
C MET A 93 -7.12 -5.41 -3.33
N ARG A 94 -7.37 -4.36 -4.14
CA ARG A 94 -8.00 -4.47 -5.47
C ARG A 94 -7.02 -4.48 -6.64
N MET A 95 -5.72 -4.42 -6.37
CA MET A 95 -4.72 -4.54 -7.43
C MET A 95 -4.86 -5.90 -8.11
N PRO A 96 -4.86 -5.95 -9.46
CA PRO A 96 -4.76 -7.21 -10.19
C PRO A 96 -3.39 -7.83 -9.90
N ARG A 97 -3.37 -9.15 -9.71
CA ARG A 97 -2.17 -9.95 -9.43
C ARG A 97 -1.87 -10.86 -10.61
#